data_AF-A0A920TPQ8-F1
#
_entry.id   AF-A0A920TPQ8-F1
#
_cell.length_a   1.000
_cell.length_b   1.000
_cell.length_c   1.000
_cell.angle_alpha   90.00
_cell.angle_beta   90.00
_cell.angle_gamma   90.00
#
_symmetry.space_group_name_H-M   'P 1'
#
loop_
_entity.id
_entity.type
_entity.pdbx_description
1 polymer ?
#
loop_
_entity_poly.entity_id
_entity_poly.type
_entity_poly.pdbx_seq_one_letter_code
_entity_poly.pdbx_strand_id
1 'polypeptide(L)' 'MEFGGSAEDIARICHAHPTTSEAVKEAAMNFDGRAIHI' A
#
# COMPACT_ATOMS: atom_id res chain seq x y z
N MET A 1 -7.64 -2.54 11.89
CA MET A 1 -6.19 -2.21 12.00
C MET A 1 -5.93 -1.90 13.46
N GLU A 2 -5.01 -2.59 14.13
CA GLU A 2 -4.77 -2.42 15.58
C GLU A 2 -4.32 -0.99 15.93
N PHE A 3 -3.52 -0.37 15.05
CA PHE A 3 -2.99 0.99 15.23
C PHE A 3 -3.86 2.12 14.65
N GLY A 4 -5.06 1.80 14.15
CA GLY A 4 -5.95 2.81 13.54
C GLY A 4 -5.39 3.53 12.31
N GLY A 5 -4.36 2.99 11.65
CA GLY A 5 -3.76 3.57 10.45
C GLY A 5 -4.73 3.62 9.26
N SER A 6 -4.53 4.61 8.40
CA SER A 6 -5.27 4.81 7.16
C SER A 6 -4.66 4.02 6.00
N ALA A 7 -5.40 3.90 4.88
CA ALA A 7 -4.88 3.30 3.65
C ALA A 7 -3.66 4.08 3.10
N GLU A 8 -3.67 5.40 3.23
CA GLU A 8 -2.52 6.25 2.84
C GLU A 8 -1.28 5.93 3.68
N ASP A 9 -1.42 5.60 4.96
CA ASP A 9 -0.28 5.21 5.78
C ASP A 9 0.37 3.91 5.26
N ILE A 10 -0.44 2.92 4.88
CA ILE A 10 0.05 1.66 4.26
C ILE A 10 0.74 1.92 2.92
N ALA A 11 0.16 2.80 2.10
CA ALA A 11 0.69 3.17 0.79
C ALA A 11 2.05 3.90 0.87
N ARG A 12 2.27 4.72 1.89
CA ARG A 12 3.47 5.56 2.06
C ARG A 12 4.67 4.85 2.70
N ILE A 13 4.46 3.72 3.35
CA ILE A 13 5.55 2.93 3.93
C ILE A 13 6.41 2.31 2.81
N CYS A 14 7.71 2.18 3.03
CA CYS A 14 8.61 1.46 2.13
C CYS A 14 8.36 -0.05 2.23
N HIS A 15 7.96 -0.66 1.11
CA HIS A 15 7.89 -2.10 0.98
C HIS A 15 9.14 -2.59 0.26
N ALA A 16 9.71 -3.71 0.74
CA ALA A 16 10.87 -4.29 0.09
C ALA A 16 10.50 -4.79 -1.31
N HIS A 17 11.38 -4.56 -2.28
CA HIS A 17 11.22 -5.03 -3.66
C HIS A 17 12.31 -6.06 -4.00
N PRO A 18 11.98 -7.21 -4.63
CA PRO A 18 10.66 -7.70 -5.01
C PRO A 18 10.02 -8.58 -3.91
N THR A 19 8.84 -8.22 -3.39
CA THR A 19 8.12 -9.03 -2.39
C THR A 19 6.59 -9.01 -2.56
N THR A 20 5.90 -9.97 -1.96
CA THR A 20 4.43 -10.04 -1.98
C THR A 20 3.76 -8.92 -1.19
N SER A 21 4.45 -8.29 -0.24
CA SER A 21 3.94 -7.14 0.52
C SER A 21 3.62 -5.94 -0.37
N GLU A 22 4.26 -5.83 -1.53
CA GLU A 22 3.99 -4.79 -2.52
C GLU A 22 2.55 -4.84 -3.04
N ALA A 23 1.93 -6.03 -3.12
CA ALA A 23 0.52 -6.14 -3.51
C ALA A 23 -0.42 -5.41 -2.53
N VAL A 24 -0.08 -5.41 -1.23
CA VAL A 24 -0.85 -4.68 -0.21
C VAL A 24 -0.64 -3.17 -0.36
N LYS A 25 0.59 -2.74 -0.68
CA LYS A 25 0.89 -1.33 -1.00
C LYS A 25 0.09 -0.84 -2.21
N GLU A 26 0.07 -1.60 -3.30
CA GLU A 26 -0.67 -1.25 -4.52
C GLU A 26 -2.18 -1.21 -4.27
N ALA A 27 -2.72 -2.19 -3.51
CA ALA A 27 -4.13 -2.18 -3.12
C ALA A 27 -4.49 -0.95 -2.29
N ALA A 28 -3.61 -0.50 -1.39
CA ALA A 28 -3.80 0.71 -0.60
C ALA A 28 -3.73 1.99 -1.45
N MET A 29 -2.80 2.05 -2.42
CA MET A 29 -2.71 3.17 -3.36
C MET A 29 -3.91 3.24 -4.32
N ASN A 30 -4.52 2.10 -4.64
CA ASN A 30 -5.68 2.04 -5.52
C ASN A 30 -6.94 2.67 -4.91
N PHE A 31 -7.01 2.82 -3.58
CA PHE A 31 -8.12 3.53 -2.92
C PHE A 31 -8.32 4.95 -3.47
N ASP A 32 -7.23 5.62 -3.83
CA ASP A 32 -7.24 6.97 -4.41
C ASP A 32 -6.86 6.97 -5.90
N GLY A 33 -6.93 5.80 -6.56
CA GLY A 33 -6.60 5.65 -7.99
C GLY A 33 -5.13 5.89 -8.34
N ARG A 34 -4.22 5.77 -7.36
CA ARG A 34 -2.78 6.05 -7.50
C ARG A 34 -1.90 4.80 -7.61
N ALA A 35 -2.49 3.63 -7.79
CA ALA A 35 -1.71 2.40 -7.98
C ALA A 35 -0.85 2.49 -9.24
N ILE A 36 0.37 1.97 -9.16
CA ILE A 36 1.38 2.06 -10.23
C ILE A 36 1.39 0.77 -11.04
N HIS A 37 1.10 -0.36 -10.39
CA HIS A 37 1.20 -1.70 -10.98
C HIS A 37 -0.15 -2.42 -11.01
N ILE A 38 -1.20 -1.72 -11.47
CA ILE A 38 -2.57 -2.25 -11.61
C ILE A 38 -3.05 -2.33 -13.06
#